data_AF-G0NTR8-F1
#
_entry.id   AF-G0NTR8-F1
#
_cell.length_a   1.000
_cell.length_b   1.000
_cell.length_c   1.000
_cell.angle_alpha   90.00
_cell.angle_beta   90.00
_cell.angle_gamma   90.00
#
_symmetry.space_group_name_H-M   'P 1'
#
loop_
_entity.id
_entity.type
_entity.pdbx_description
1 polymer ?
#
loop_
_entity_poly.entity_id
_entity_poly.type
_entity_poly.pdbx_seq_one_letter_code
_entity_poly.pdbx_strand_id
1 'polypeptide(L)'
;MPFYLSDYFLGARTLYKELVEIFSVPAERGYLNLELAGNDYRPAVDFLNEFGFPFVIAEGEDVDFEAYVWTLEHISPAEGVNYEVEPIEYLDRGMSALEHQTIRILHGFWVKPQHLELMLSAESIQIEDSSFTGADINEFLHRLKGGSNPNLKEAQMLLCETYDEEEALDGRTTRCNQI
;
A
#
# COMPACT_ATOMS: atom_id res chain seq x y z
N MET A 1 0.83 23.67 -24.59
CA MET A 1 1.57 22.93 -25.65
C MET A 1 1.63 21.49 -25.15
N PRO A 2 0.89 20.52 -25.73
CA PRO A 2 0.88 19.18 -25.17
C PRO A 2 2.19 18.51 -25.60
N PHE A 3 3.14 18.44 -24.66
CA PHE A 3 4.28 17.53 -24.78
C PHE A 3 3.74 16.12 -24.56
N TYR A 4 3.99 15.21 -25.50
CA TYR A 4 3.45 13.85 -25.44
C TYR A 4 4.27 13.02 -24.44
N LEU A 5 3.68 12.61 -23.31
CA LEU A 5 4.30 11.67 -22.34
C LEU A 5 4.85 10.40 -23.02
N SER A 6 4.31 10.01 -24.17
CA SER A 6 4.78 8.86 -24.96
C SER A 6 6.27 8.94 -25.32
N ASP A 7 6.79 10.14 -25.60
CA ASP A 7 8.19 10.32 -26.00
C ASP A 7 9.12 10.16 -24.79
N TYR A 8 8.69 10.61 -23.61
CA TYR A 8 9.41 10.40 -22.36
C TYR A 8 9.46 8.93 -21.98
N PHE A 9 8.35 8.21 -22.04
CA PHE A 9 8.33 6.76 -21.76
C PHE A 9 9.16 5.97 -22.77
N LEU A 10 9.14 6.33 -24.06
CA LEU A 10 10.00 5.70 -25.06
C LEU A 10 11.49 5.94 -24.77
N GLY A 11 11.85 7.17 -24.42
CA GLY A 11 13.21 7.53 -24.04
C GLY A 11 13.68 6.80 -22.79
N ALA A 12 12.85 6.77 -21.73
CA ALA A 12 13.13 6.07 -20.48
C ALA A 12 13.29 4.55 -20.71
N ARG A 13 12.42 3.94 -21.54
CA ARG A 13 12.52 2.52 -21.91
C ARG A 13 13.84 2.22 -22.63
N THR A 14 14.22 3.09 -23.58
CA THR A 14 15.47 2.92 -24.34
C THR A 14 16.67 3.04 -23.40
N LEU A 15 16.71 4.09 -22.57
CA LEU A 15 17.78 4.30 -21.61
C LEU A 15 17.89 3.14 -20.61
N TYR A 16 16.78 2.65 -20.07
CA TYR A 16 16.77 1.51 -19.15
C TYR A 16 17.40 0.26 -19.79
N LYS A 17 17.01 -0.07 -21.03
CA LYS A 17 17.56 -1.22 -21.74
C LYS A 17 19.06 -1.11 -21.96
N GLU A 18 19.55 0.06 -22.37
CA GLU A 18 20.98 0.33 -22.54
C GLU A 18 21.74 0.22 -21.21
N LEU A 19 21.19 0.74 -20.11
CA LEU A 19 21.80 0.63 -18.78
C LEU A 19 21.88 -0.84 -18.33
N VAL A 20 20.82 -1.61 -18.50
CA VAL A 20 20.83 -3.05 -18.17
C VAL A 20 21.84 -3.80 -19.04
N GLU A 21 21.98 -3.46 -20.32
CA GLU A 21 22.98 -4.06 -21.21
C GLU A 21 24.41 -3.74 -20.75
N ILE A 22 24.69 -2.48 -20.41
CA ILE A 22 26.03 -2.03 -19.99
C ILE A 22 26.42 -2.63 -18.64
N PHE A 23 25.52 -2.61 -17.67
CA PHE A 23 25.82 -3.00 -16.29
C PHE A 23 25.48 -4.45 -15.98
N SER A 24 24.70 -5.14 -16.83
CA SER A 24 24.22 -6.52 -16.61
C SER A 24 23.44 -6.71 -15.30
N VAL A 25 22.81 -5.64 -14.80
CA VAL A 25 22.03 -5.64 -13.55
C VAL A 25 20.72 -4.90 -13.80
N PRO A 26 19.55 -5.54 -13.59
CA PRO A 26 18.26 -4.87 -13.66
C PRO A 26 18.09 -3.89 -12.49
N ALA A 27 17.19 -2.91 -12.62
CA ALA A 27 16.88 -2.08 -11.47
C ALA A 27 16.02 -2.88 -10.47
N GLU A 28 16.34 -2.71 -9.20
CA GLU A 28 15.63 -3.35 -8.09
C GLU A 28 14.36 -2.60 -7.68
N ARG A 29 14.24 -1.32 -8.07
CA ARG A 29 13.18 -0.42 -7.61
C ARG A 29 12.56 0.37 -8.74
N GLY A 30 11.23 0.35 -8.80
CA GLY A 30 10.42 1.27 -9.58
C GLY A 30 9.91 2.40 -8.69
N TYR A 31 9.94 3.63 -9.18
CA TYR A 31 9.38 4.80 -8.50
C TYR A 31 8.28 5.42 -9.35
N LEU A 32 7.13 5.67 -8.73
CA LEU A 32 5.96 6.33 -9.33
C LEU A 32 5.57 7.51 -8.46
N ASN A 33 5.78 8.73 -8.97
CA ASN A 33 5.30 9.93 -8.31
C ASN A 33 3.95 10.33 -8.91
N LEU A 34 2.87 10.16 -8.14
CA LEU A 34 1.49 10.41 -8.56
C LEU A 34 1.15 11.90 -8.64
N GLU A 35 1.79 12.74 -7.82
CA GLU A 35 1.66 14.20 -7.92
C GLU A 35 2.15 14.69 -9.28
N LEU A 36 3.33 14.22 -9.71
CA LEU A 36 3.91 14.55 -11.01
C LEU A 36 3.15 13.91 -12.18
N ALA A 37 2.61 12.70 -11.98
CA ALA A 37 1.81 12.04 -13.00
C ALA A 37 0.47 12.76 -13.24
N GLY A 38 -0.09 13.41 -12.21
CA GLY A 38 -1.36 14.11 -12.29
C GLY A 38 -2.46 13.20 -12.85
N ASN A 39 -3.16 13.64 -13.90
CA ASN A 39 -4.21 12.86 -14.55
C ASN A 39 -3.69 11.69 -15.42
N ASP A 40 -2.38 11.61 -15.66
CA ASP A 40 -1.73 10.60 -16.51
C ASP A 40 -1.11 9.46 -15.68
N TYR A 41 -1.63 9.20 -14.47
CA TYR A 41 -1.15 8.13 -13.58
C TYR A 41 -1.28 6.73 -14.19
N ARG A 42 -2.31 6.46 -15.02
CA ARG A 42 -2.51 5.12 -15.61
C ARG A 42 -1.39 4.73 -16.59
N PRO A 43 -1.03 5.56 -17.59
CA PRO A 43 0.16 5.32 -18.40
C PRO A 43 1.45 5.13 -17.58
N ALA A 44 1.61 5.86 -16.47
CA ALA A 44 2.78 5.71 -15.62
C ALA A 44 2.80 4.37 -14.87
N VAL A 45 1.66 3.88 -14.38
CA VAL A 45 1.52 2.54 -13.81
C VAL A 45 1.78 1.45 -14.86
N ASP A 46 1.22 1.58 -16.06
CA ASP A 46 1.45 0.63 -17.16
C ASP A 46 2.94 0.55 -17.53
N PHE A 47 3.61 1.70 -17.58
CA PHE A 47 5.05 1.78 -17.82
C PHE A 47 5.85 1.08 -16.70
N LEU A 48 5.50 1.32 -15.44
CA LEU A 48 6.16 0.70 -14.31
C LEU A 48 5.99 -0.83 -14.30
N ASN A 49 4.79 -1.31 -14.62
CA ASN A 49 4.46 -2.72 -14.72
C ASN A 49 5.21 -3.45 -15.85
N GLU A 50 5.58 -2.76 -16.94
CA GLU A 50 6.34 -3.35 -18.06
C GLU A 50 7.68 -3.94 -17.60
N PHE A 51 8.32 -3.35 -16.60
CA PHE A 51 9.64 -3.75 -16.14
C PHE A 51 9.62 -4.78 -15.00
N GLY A 52 8.47 -4.96 -14.33
CA GLY A 52 8.31 -5.94 -13.27
C GLY A 52 9.33 -5.78 -12.13
N PHE A 53 9.47 -4.55 -11.61
CA PHE A 53 10.43 -4.29 -10.54
C PHE A 53 10.10 -5.12 -9.28
N PRO A 54 11.10 -5.72 -8.62
CA PRO A 54 10.89 -6.45 -7.37
C PRO A 54 10.25 -5.57 -6.28
N PHE A 55 10.64 -4.30 -6.24
CA PHE A 55 10.14 -3.34 -5.27
C PHE A 55 9.58 -2.09 -5.96
N VAL A 56 8.43 -1.63 -5.52
CA VAL A 56 7.75 -0.45 -6.09
C VAL A 56 7.47 0.58 -5.00
N ILE A 57 7.75 1.84 -5.28
CA ILE A 57 7.39 2.96 -4.41
C ILE A 57 6.46 3.88 -5.19
N ALA A 58 5.23 4.00 -4.72
CA ALA A 58 4.28 5.00 -5.17
C ALA A 58 4.24 6.13 -4.14
N GLU A 59 4.50 7.36 -4.56
CA GLU A 59 4.58 8.54 -3.70
C GLU A 59 3.78 9.71 -4.27
N GLY A 60 3.46 10.68 -3.42
CA GLY A 60 2.90 11.97 -3.86
C GLY A 60 2.07 12.63 -2.77
N GLU A 61 2.07 13.96 -2.78
CA GLU A 61 1.24 14.79 -1.90
C GLU A 61 0.04 15.35 -2.68
N ASP A 62 -1.05 15.67 -1.98
CA ASP A 62 -2.28 16.22 -2.57
C ASP A 62 -2.80 15.41 -3.77
N VAL A 63 -2.77 14.08 -3.66
CA VAL A 63 -3.21 13.17 -4.72
C VAL A 63 -4.72 12.93 -4.64
N ASP A 64 -5.39 12.88 -5.80
CA ASP A 64 -6.79 12.46 -5.87
C ASP A 64 -6.96 11.02 -5.33
N PHE A 65 -7.91 10.82 -4.41
CA PHE A 65 -8.07 9.53 -3.73
C PHE A 65 -8.41 8.39 -4.70
N GLU A 66 -9.14 8.67 -5.77
CA GLU A 66 -9.45 7.67 -6.79
C GLU A 66 -8.20 7.27 -7.57
N ALA A 67 -7.32 8.21 -7.91
CA ALA A 67 -6.03 7.93 -8.54
C ALA A 67 -5.13 7.08 -7.63
N TYR A 68 -5.11 7.37 -6.33
CA TYR A 68 -4.37 6.58 -5.35
C TYR A 68 -4.89 5.14 -5.27
N VAL A 69 -6.18 4.94 -4.98
CA VAL A 69 -6.77 3.60 -4.86
C VAL A 69 -6.62 2.82 -6.17
N TRP A 70 -6.86 3.46 -7.32
CA TRP A 70 -6.67 2.81 -8.61
C TRP A 70 -5.22 2.34 -8.80
N THR A 71 -4.25 3.17 -8.44
CA THR A 71 -2.83 2.81 -8.51
C THR A 71 -2.52 1.61 -7.63
N LEU A 72 -3.00 1.63 -6.39
CA LEU A 72 -2.83 0.54 -5.44
C LEU A 72 -3.38 -0.79 -5.99
N GLU A 73 -4.50 -0.76 -6.70
CA GLU A 73 -5.13 -1.96 -7.29
C GLU A 73 -4.49 -2.43 -8.62
N HIS A 74 -3.70 -1.60 -9.30
CA HIS A 74 -3.21 -1.88 -10.67
C HIS A 74 -1.69 -1.98 -10.77
N ILE A 75 -0.93 -1.74 -9.70
CA ILE A 75 0.49 -2.12 -9.66
C ILE A 75 0.57 -3.65 -9.72
N SER A 76 1.39 -4.17 -10.64
CA SER A 76 1.57 -5.62 -10.80
C SER A 76 2.16 -6.25 -9.52
N PRO A 77 1.83 -7.53 -9.24
CA PRO A 77 2.40 -8.26 -8.11
C PRO A 77 3.92 -8.08 -8.03
N ALA A 78 4.40 -7.73 -6.84
CA ALA A 78 5.79 -7.39 -6.56
C ALA A 78 6.20 -8.02 -5.21
N GLU A 79 7.51 -8.16 -4.98
CA GLU A 79 8.01 -8.61 -3.68
C GLU A 79 7.70 -7.58 -2.60
N GLY A 80 7.79 -6.29 -2.93
CA GLY A 80 7.38 -5.23 -2.01
C GLY A 80 6.79 -4.01 -2.70
N VAL A 81 5.85 -3.38 -2.00
CA VAL A 81 5.28 -2.09 -2.40
C VAL A 81 5.18 -1.15 -1.21
N ASN A 82 5.61 0.10 -1.42
CA ASN A 82 5.38 1.20 -0.50
C ASN A 82 4.43 2.22 -1.14
N TYR A 83 3.35 2.53 -0.44
CA TYR A 83 2.42 3.59 -0.77
C TYR A 83 2.63 4.76 0.19
N GLU A 84 3.41 5.74 -0.26
CA GLU A 84 3.74 7.00 0.43
C GLU A 84 2.94 8.14 -0.22
N VAL A 85 1.63 7.91 -0.35
CA VAL A 85 0.70 8.80 -1.06
C VAL A 85 -0.23 9.45 -0.06
N GLU A 86 -0.17 10.77 0.06
CA GLU A 86 -1.08 11.57 0.88
C GLU A 86 -2.24 12.08 -0.01
N PRO A 87 -3.47 11.57 0.20
CA PRO A 87 -4.60 12.01 -0.61
C PRO A 87 -5.18 13.34 -0.12
N ILE A 88 -5.76 14.13 -1.04
CA ILE A 88 -6.44 15.40 -0.73
C ILE A 88 -7.58 15.18 0.28
N GLU A 89 -8.30 14.08 0.12
CA GLU A 89 -9.39 13.67 0.99
C GLU A 89 -9.43 12.15 1.11
N TYR A 90 -10.01 11.65 2.19
CA TYR A 90 -10.21 10.22 2.40
C TYR A 90 -11.65 9.85 2.07
N LEU A 91 -11.86 8.97 1.08
CA LEU A 91 -13.18 8.47 0.72
C LEU A 91 -13.40 7.09 1.34
N ASP A 92 -14.64 6.82 1.78
CA ASP A 92 -15.05 5.48 2.19
C ASP A 92 -15.30 4.61 0.95
N ARG A 93 -14.26 3.87 0.55
CA ARG A 93 -14.28 3.01 -0.63
C ARG A 93 -13.73 1.64 -0.26
N GLY A 94 -14.32 0.61 -0.86
CA GLY A 94 -13.72 -0.72 -0.85
C GLY A 94 -12.38 -0.75 -1.56
N MET A 95 -11.58 -1.76 -1.23
CA MET A 95 -10.30 -2.05 -1.84
C MET A 95 -10.37 -3.41 -2.54
N SER A 96 -9.62 -3.59 -3.62
CA SER A 96 -9.42 -4.91 -4.23
C SER A 96 -8.33 -5.71 -3.49
N ALA A 97 -8.17 -6.98 -3.86
CA ALA A 97 -7.09 -7.81 -3.32
C ALA A 97 -5.72 -7.22 -3.68
N LEU A 98 -4.82 -7.20 -2.71
CA LEU A 98 -3.43 -6.79 -2.92
C LEU A 98 -2.53 -8.01 -2.95
N GLU A 99 -1.91 -8.24 -4.11
CA GLU A 99 -1.09 -9.42 -4.39
C GLU A 99 0.42 -9.12 -4.26
N HIS A 100 0.83 -8.51 -3.15
CA HIS A 100 2.23 -8.24 -2.84
C HIS A 100 2.68 -8.99 -1.59
N GLN A 101 3.95 -9.38 -1.52
CA GLN A 101 4.49 -10.08 -0.33
C GLN A 101 4.74 -9.10 0.82
N THR A 102 5.21 -7.90 0.51
CA THR A 102 5.42 -6.83 1.50
C THR A 102 4.59 -5.62 1.09
N ILE A 103 3.76 -5.12 2.01
CA ILE A 103 2.89 -3.97 1.78
C ILE A 103 3.16 -2.95 2.88
N ARG A 104 3.55 -1.73 2.49
CA ARG A 104 3.62 -0.58 3.39
C ARG A 104 2.70 0.52 2.90
N ILE A 105 1.84 1.03 3.78
CA ILE A 105 0.95 2.16 3.52
C ILE A 105 1.25 3.23 4.57
N LEU A 106 1.79 4.37 4.16
CA LEU A 106 2.19 5.44 5.08
C LEU A 106 0.98 6.25 5.58
N HIS A 107 0.10 6.68 4.69
CA HIS A 107 -1.09 7.47 5.03
C HIS A 107 -2.33 6.55 5.07
N GLY A 108 -2.35 5.69 6.09
CA GLY A 108 -3.29 4.57 6.21
C GLY A 108 -4.62 4.88 6.88
N PHE A 109 -4.99 6.15 7.09
CA PHE A 109 -6.18 6.53 7.87
C PHE A 109 -7.50 5.97 7.30
N TRP A 110 -7.57 5.82 5.97
CA TRP A 110 -8.72 5.23 5.28
C TRP A 110 -8.75 3.70 5.34
N VAL A 111 -7.64 3.04 5.69
CA VAL A 111 -7.57 1.58 5.76
C VAL A 111 -8.46 1.12 6.91
N LYS A 112 -9.34 0.15 6.63
CA LYS A 112 -10.24 -0.47 7.60
C LYS A 112 -9.81 -1.90 7.89
N PRO A 113 -10.16 -2.49 9.04
CA PRO A 113 -9.69 -3.84 9.41
C PRO A 113 -10.07 -4.91 8.38
N GLN A 114 -11.23 -4.76 7.75
CA GLN A 114 -11.69 -5.62 6.65
C GLN A 114 -10.76 -5.59 5.40
N HIS A 115 -10.00 -4.51 5.19
CA HIS A 115 -9.04 -4.42 4.09
C HIS A 115 -7.83 -5.34 4.31
N LEU A 116 -7.50 -5.67 5.57
CA LEU A 116 -6.40 -6.59 5.88
C LEU A 116 -6.70 -8.00 5.37
N GLU A 117 -7.97 -8.39 5.31
CA GLU A 117 -8.40 -9.69 4.77
C GLU A 117 -8.17 -9.84 3.27
N LEU A 118 -7.95 -8.72 2.57
CA LEU A 118 -7.69 -8.67 1.14
C LEU A 118 -6.18 -8.79 0.81
N MET A 119 -5.33 -8.78 1.84
CA MET A 119 -3.87 -8.88 1.74
C MET A 119 -3.41 -10.32 2.04
N LEU A 120 -4.02 -11.31 1.39
CA LEU A 120 -3.80 -12.75 1.68
C LEU A 120 -2.40 -13.25 1.26
N SER A 121 -1.82 -12.61 0.25
CA SER A 121 -0.48 -12.92 -0.26
C SER A 121 0.63 -12.28 0.58
N ALA A 122 0.29 -11.35 1.47
CA ALA A 122 1.27 -10.60 2.24
C ALA A 122 1.92 -11.47 3.33
N GLU A 123 3.24 -11.41 3.37
CA GLU A 123 4.07 -11.89 4.48
C GLU A 123 4.37 -10.80 5.50
N SER A 124 4.41 -9.53 5.06
CA SER A 124 4.62 -8.38 5.91
C SER A 124 3.67 -7.25 5.53
N ILE A 125 2.99 -6.69 6.54
CA ILE A 125 2.08 -5.55 6.41
C ILE A 125 2.53 -4.46 7.37
N GLN A 126 2.73 -3.24 6.86
CA GLN A 126 2.96 -2.05 7.67
C GLN A 126 1.95 -0.98 7.28
N ILE A 127 1.19 -0.49 8.26
CA ILE A 127 0.25 0.61 8.07
C ILE A 127 0.59 1.69 9.08
N GLU A 128 0.89 2.87 8.59
CA GLU A 128 1.10 4.07 9.38
C GLU A 128 -0.10 5.00 9.28
N ASP A 129 -0.17 5.98 10.18
CA ASP A 129 -1.29 6.92 10.31
C ASP A 129 -2.68 6.25 10.29
N SER A 130 -2.79 5.06 10.91
CA SER A 130 -4.01 4.27 10.85
C SER A 130 -5.08 4.79 11.82
N SER A 131 -6.34 4.64 11.41
CA SER A 131 -7.51 4.91 12.26
C SER A 131 -7.91 3.71 13.13
N PHE A 132 -7.01 2.74 13.35
CA PHE A 132 -7.33 1.50 14.05
C PHE A 132 -7.46 1.70 15.56
N THR A 133 -8.51 1.12 16.12
CA THR A 133 -8.76 1.07 17.56
C THR A 133 -8.18 -0.21 18.17
N GLY A 134 -8.13 -0.27 19.51
CA GLY A 134 -7.78 -1.51 20.22
C GLY A 134 -8.72 -2.66 19.87
N ALA A 135 -10.02 -2.40 19.75
CA ALA A 135 -11.01 -3.39 19.32
C ALA A 135 -10.74 -3.93 17.91
N ASP A 136 -10.37 -3.07 16.97
CA ASP A 136 -10.02 -3.47 15.59
C ASP A 136 -8.80 -4.39 15.56
N ILE A 137 -7.76 -4.03 16.31
CA ILE A 137 -6.53 -4.84 16.44
C ILE A 137 -6.86 -6.19 17.08
N ASN A 138 -7.64 -6.18 18.16
CA ASN A 138 -8.03 -7.41 18.83
C ASN A 138 -8.85 -8.34 17.91
N GLU A 139 -9.78 -7.78 17.13
CA GLU A 139 -10.53 -8.55 16.14
C GLU A 139 -9.61 -9.14 15.07
N PHE A 140 -8.67 -8.35 14.54
CA PHE A 140 -7.68 -8.83 13.59
C PHE A 140 -6.82 -9.97 14.17
N LEU A 141 -6.33 -9.83 15.40
CA LEU A 141 -5.58 -10.89 16.09
C LEU A 141 -6.40 -12.16 16.28
N HIS A 142 -7.70 -12.05 16.58
CA HIS A 142 -8.59 -13.21 16.66
C HIS A 142 -8.77 -13.91 15.31
N ARG A 143 -8.90 -13.15 14.22
CA ARG A 143 -8.97 -13.69 12.85
C ARG A 143 -7.67 -14.39 12.47
N LEU A 144 -6.51 -13.82 12.79
CA LEU A 144 -5.20 -14.44 12.58
C LEU A 144 -5.06 -15.75 13.35
N LYS A 145 -5.46 -15.79 14.63
CA LYS A 145 -5.51 -17.03 15.42
C LYS A 145 -6.46 -18.08 14.81
N GLY A 146 -7.51 -17.62 14.13
CA GLY A 146 -8.44 -18.46 13.37
C GLY A 146 -7.93 -18.93 12.00
N GLY A 147 -6.76 -18.46 11.55
CA GLY A 147 -6.14 -18.84 10.28
C GLY A 147 -6.32 -17.85 9.12
N SER A 148 -6.77 -16.61 9.37
CA SER A 148 -6.71 -15.56 8.34
C SER A 148 -5.26 -15.19 8.01
N ASN A 149 -5.04 -14.66 6.80
CA ASN A 149 -3.72 -14.24 6.29
C ASN A 149 -2.62 -15.30 6.54
N PRO A 150 -2.73 -16.48 5.93
CA PRO A 150 -1.89 -17.65 6.28
C PRO A 150 -0.40 -17.47 6.02
N ASN A 151 -0.02 -16.48 5.20
CA ASN A 151 1.38 -16.18 4.85
C ASN A 151 1.99 -15.11 5.76
N LEU A 152 1.17 -14.42 6.58
CA LEU A 152 1.59 -13.27 7.36
C LEU A 152 2.55 -13.68 8.48
N LYS A 153 3.75 -13.10 8.46
CA LYS A 153 4.82 -13.31 9.44
C LYS A 153 4.97 -12.11 10.36
N GLU A 154 4.71 -10.91 9.84
CA GLU A 154 4.86 -9.65 10.54
C GLU A 154 3.71 -8.70 10.19
N ALA A 155 3.18 -7.99 11.18
CA ALA A 155 2.24 -6.90 10.98
C ALA A 155 2.58 -5.76 11.94
N GLN A 156 2.71 -4.55 11.40
CA GLN A 156 2.99 -3.35 12.16
C GLN A 156 1.90 -2.31 11.88
N MET A 157 1.29 -1.79 12.94
CA MET A 157 0.26 -0.74 12.88
C MET A 157 0.74 0.44 13.73
N LEU A 158 0.92 1.62 13.13
CA LEU A 158 1.14 2.86 13.87
C LEU A 158 -0.20 3.61 13.97
N LEU A 159 -0.60 3.93 15.20
CA LEU A 159 -1.92 4.46 15.52
C LEU A 159 -1.85 5.99 15.72
N CYS A 160 -2.85 6.71 15.23
CA CYS A 160 -2.93 8.17 15.42
C CYS A 160 -3.37 8.61 16.84
N GLU A 161 -4.03 7.74 17.62
CA GLU A 161 -4.57 8.07 18.94
C GLU A 161 -3.87 7.34 20.09
N THR A 162 -4.01 7.88 21.32
CA THR A 162 -3.51 7.24 22.54
C THR A 162 -4.19 5.90 22.77
N TYR A 163 -3.38 4.87 22.94
CA TYR A 163 -3.76 3.46 22.94
C TYR A 163 -3.96 2.91 24.36
N ASP A 164 -4.99 2.10 24.56
CA ASP A 164 -5.17 1.25 25.75
C ASP A 164 -4.70 -0.18 25.43
N GLU A 165 -3.58 -0.59 26.03
CA GLU A 165 -2.98 -1.92 25.87
C GLU A 165 -3.91 -3.05 26.32
N GLU A 166 -4.75 -2.81 27.35
CA GLU A 166 -5.68 -3.83 27.83
C GLU A 166 -6.75 -4.10 26.77
N GLU A 167 -7.33 -3.07 26.16
CA GLU A 167 -8.39 -3.24 25.15
C GLU A 167 -7.93 -4.06 23.93
N ALA A 168 -6.68 -3.86 23.50
CA ALA A 168 -6.14 -4.52 22.32
C ALA A 168 -5.69 -5.97 22.55
N LEU A 169 -5.35 -6.32 23.80
CA LEU A 169 -4.85 -7.66 24.15
C LEU A 169 -5.89 -8.53 24.86
N ASP A 170 -6.96 -7.96 25.40
CA ASP A 170 -7.83 -8.64 26.36
C ASP A 170 -8.88 -9.57 25.72
N GLY A 171 -9.20 -9.48 24.43
CA GLY A 171 -10.04 -10.51 23.79
C GLY A 171 -11.43 -10.77 24.40
N ARG A 172 -11.89 -10.05 25.44
CA ARG A 172 -13.29 -9.81 25.91
C ARG A 172 -13.38 -9.27 27.35
N THR A 173 -14.25 -8.27 27.47
CA THR A 173 -15.17 -7.93 28.58
C THR A 173 -14.64 -7.21 29.83
N THR A 174 -14.53 -5.89 29.73
CA THR A 174 -14.99 -5.02 30.83
C THR A 174 -16.51 -4.98 30.81
N ARG A 175 -17.13 -5.89 31.58
CA ARG A 175 -18.43 -5.57 32.20
C ARG A 175 -18.19 -4.30 33.00
N CYS A 176 -18.84 -3.20 32.62
CA CYS A 176 -19.05 -2.08 33.53
C CYS A 176 -19.83 -2.61 34.74
N ASN A 177 -19.08 -2.98 35.78
CA ASN A 177 -19.56 -3.07 37.14
C ASN A 177 -18.62 -2.21 37.97
N GLN A 178 -19.15 -1.12 38.51
CA GLN A 178 -19.11 -0.88 39.95
C GLN A 178 -20.00 0.31 40.33
N ILE A 179 -21.03 -0.05 41.12
CA ILE A 179 -21.60 0.61 42.32
C ILE A 179 -21.69 2.14 42.32
#